data_AF-A0A8C9AN87-F1
#
_entry.id   AF-A0A8C9AN87-F1
#
_cell.length_a   1.000
_cell.length_b   1.000
_cell.length_c   1.000
_cell.angle_alpha   90.00
_cell.angle_beta   90.00
_cell.angle_gamma   90.00
#
_symmetry.space_group_name_H-M   'P 1'
#
loop_
_entity.id
_entity.type
_entity.pdbx_description
1 polymer ?
#
loop_
_entity_poly.entity_id
_entity_poly.type
_entity_poly.pdbx_seq_one_letter_code
_entity_poly.pdbx_strand_id
1 'polypeptide(L)'
;MASPRDGLEAEETEESASRRGSSGVEVVFPSDPAVSAPLCPHGPTLLFVKVSQGKEETRRFYACSACRDRKDCNFFQWEDEKLSEARLAARETHNRRCQPPLSRRQCVERYLKFIELPLSQRKFCQRCQQLLLPDEWGRYNSHNIKLWFWVCIHYIVQSSPLCTSRTFPSH
;
A
#
# COMPACT_ATOMS: atom_id res chain seq x y z
N MET A 1 77.52 18.94 -23.76
CA MET A 1 77.00 19.06 -25.14
C MET A 1 75.76 18.18 -25.25
N ALA A 2 74.64 18.80 -25.65
CA ALA A 2 73.34 18.24 -26.03
C ALA A 2 72.47 17.54 -24.95
N SER A 3 71.38 18.22 -24.56
CA SER A 3 70.07 17.64 -24.21
C SER A 3 69.09 17.94 -25.38
N PRO A 4 67.74 17.73 -25.34
CA PRO A 4 66.85 16.94 -24.44
C PRO A 4 65.60 16.25 -25.12
N ARG A 5 64.68 15.70 -24.28
CA ARG A 5 63.19 15.50 -24.42
C ARG A 5 62.70 14.21 -25.11
N ASP A 6 61.61 13.54 -24.73
CA ASP A 6 60.48 13.76 -23.81
C ASP A 6 59.77 12.40 -23.55
N GLY A 7 58.95 12.27 -22.49
CA GLY A 7 57.73 11.45 -22.56
C GLY A 7 57.49 10.29 -21.56
N LEU A 8 56.93 10.64 -20.40
CA LEU A 8 55.71 10.09 -19.77
C LEU A 8 55.66 8.69 -19.09
N GLU A 9 54.98 8.74 -17.94
CA GLU A 9 54.76 7.74 -16.88
C GLU A 9 53.56 6.80 -17.13
N ALA A 10 53.61 5.67 -16.42
CA ALA A 10 52.51 4.88 -15.83
C ALA A 10 51.43 4.25 -16.74
N GLU A 11 51.49 2.92 -16.91
CA GLU A 11 50.29 2.06 -17.04
C GLU A 11 49.92 1.57 -15.62
N GLU A 12 48.77 1.91 -15.06
CA GLU A 12 47.40 1.46 -15.38
C GLU A 12 47.17 -0.05 -15.17
N THR A 13 46.63 -0.37 -13.99
CA THR A 13 45.53 -1.35 -13.90
C THR A 13 44.54 -0.84 -12.86
N GLU A 14 43.61 0.01 -13.31
CA GLU A 14 42.37 0.29 -12.61
C GLU A 14 41.43 -0.92 -12.81
N GLU A 15 41.26 -1.73 -11.77
CA GLU A 15 40.14 -2.68 -11.69
C GLU A 15 38.86 -1.87 -11.41
N SER A 16 38.31 -1.36 -12.50
CA SER A 16 37.07 -0.60 -12.58
C SER A 16 35.89 -1.52 -12.28
N ALA A 17 35.58 -1.69 -11.00
CA ALA A 17 34.28 -2.16 -10.56
C ALA A 17 33.23 -1.10 -10.93
N SER A 18 32.69 -1.20 -12.14
CA SER A 18 31.48 -0.51 -12.60
C SER A 18 30.31 -0.90 -11.69
N ARG A 19 30.20 -0.24 -10.53
CA ARG A 19 28.98 -0.24 -9.72
C ARG A 19 27.97 0.60 -10.47
N ARG A 20 27.25 -0.05 -11.39
CA ARG A 20 26.06 0.50 -12.05
C ARG A 20 25.15 1.04 -10.95
N GLY A 21 25.16 2.37 -10.75
CA GLY A 21 24.48 3.01 -9.64
C GLY A 21 23.00 2.64 -9.66
N SER A 22 22.52 2.00 -8.60
CA SER A 22 21.11 1.63 -8.50
C SER A 22 20.27 2.89 -8.35
N SER A 23 19.35 3.12 -9.28
CA SER A 23 18.30 4.12 -9.12
C SER A 23 17.13 3.50 -8.37
N GLY A 24 16.65 4.17 -7.34
CA GLY A 24 15.65 3.62 -6.43
C GLY A 24 14.85 4.69 -5.70
N VAL A 25 14.00 4.25 -4.78
CA VAL A 25 13.28 5.12 -3.85
C VAL A 25 13.50 4.59 -2.45
N GLU A 26 13.90 5.46 -1.54
CA GLU A 26 14.17 5.14 -0.14
C GLU A 26 13.15 5.81 0.77
N VAL A 27 12.79 5.16 1.87
CA VAL A 27 11.93 5.72 2.91
C VAL A 27 12.81 6.49 3.88
N VAL A 28 12.44 7.73 4.16
CA VAL A 28 13.16 8.60 5.10
C VAL A 28 12.24 9.04 6.22
N PHE A 29 12.82 9.41 7.35
CA PHE A 29 12.07 9.98 8.46
C PHE A 29 11.93 11.50 8.28
N PRO A 30 10.78 12.09 8.66
CA PRO A 30 10.64 13.54 8.70
C PRO A 30 11.71 14.15 9.60
N SER A 31 12.24 15.31 9.20
CA SER A 31 13.26 16.02 9.99
C SER A 31 12.72 16.53 11.34
N ASP A 32 11.40 16.79 11.42
CA ASP A 32 10.71 17.22 12.62
C ASP A 32 9.66 16.16 13.03
N PRO A 33 9.83 15.47 14.17
CA PRO A 33 8.88 14.45 14.64
C PRO A 33 7.53 15.03 15.08
N ALA A 34 7.40 16.35 15.27
CA ALA A 34 6.14 16.99 15.59
C ALA A 34 5.21 17.13 14.37
N VAL A 35 5.74 17.05 13.15
CA VAL A 35 4.96 17.18 11.92
C VAL A 35 4.28 15.84 11.61
N SER A 36 2.96 15.83 11.62
CA SER A 36 2.19 14.63 11.26
C SER A 36 2.18 14.42 9.75
N ALA A 37 2.46 13.18 9.34
CA ALA A 37 2.38 12.79 7.94
C ALA A 37 0.93 12.96 7.43
N PRO A 38 0.75 13.48 6.20
CA PRO A 38 -0.58 13.64 5.66
C PRO A 38 -1.26 12.27 5.46
N LEU A 39 -2.59 12.27 5.60
CA LEU A 39 -3.39 11.07 5.46
C LEU A 39 -3.84 10.86 4.02
N CYS A 40 -3.72 9.63 3.55
CA CYS A 40 -4.41 9.12 2.37
C CYS A 40 -5.62 8.26 2.80
N PRO A 41 -6.46 7.77 1.87
CA PRO A 41 -7.59 6.89 2.21
C PRO A 41 -7.22 5.64 3.01
N HIS A 42 -5.96 5.21 2.92
CA HIS A 42 -5.42 4.00 3.55
C HIS A 42 -4.71 4.27 4.90
N GLY A 43 -4.66 5.53 5.35
CA GLY A 43 -4.01 5.94 6.60
C GLY A 43 -2.80 6.85 6.39
N PRO A 44 -1.90 6.93 7.39
CA PRO A 44 -0.69 7.74 7.31
C PRO A 44 0.20 7.36 6.13
N THR A 45 0.69 8.39 5.44
CA THR A 45 1.64 8.24 4.34
C THR A 45 3.06 8.07 4.86
N LEU A 46 3.95 7.60 3.98
CA LEU A 46 5.39 7.55 4.25
C LEU A 46 6.09 8.62 3.44
N LEU A 47 7.21 9.12 3.96
CA LEU A 47 8.07 10.08 3.30
C LEU A 47 9.15 9.31 2.53
N PHE A 48 9.34 9.69 1.27
CA PHE A 48 10.24 9.04 0.34
C PHE A 48 11.22 10.04 -0.26
N VAL A 49 12.42 9.58 -0.61
CA VAL A 49 13.40 10.29 -1.43
C VAL A 49 13.77 9.42 -2.62
N LYS A 50 13.94 10.03 -3.79
CA LYS A 50 14.41 9.30 -4.98
C LYS A 50 15.92 9.28 -4.96
N VAL A 51 16.53 8.14 -5.24
CA VAL A 51 17.99 7.98 -5.30
C VAL A 51 18.37 7.74 -6.75
N SER A 52 19.28 8.57 -7.28
CA SER A 52 19.79 8.49 -8.64
C SER A 52 21.31 8.31 -8.61
N GLN A 53 21.80 7.21 -9.19
CA GLN A 53 23.24 6.88 -9.21
C GLN A 53 23.90 6.85 -7.82
N GLY A 54 23.18 6.35 -6.81
CA GLY A 54 23.69 6.31 -5.43
C GLY A 54 23.78 7.67 -4.72
N LYS A 55 23.22 8.73 -5.31
CA LYS A 55 23.02 10.03 -4.68
C LYS A 55 21.53 10.25 -4.47
N GLU A 56 21.13 10.64 -3.26
CA GLU A 56 19.77 11.11 -3.02
C GLU A 56 19.47 12.34 -3.89
N GLU A 57 18.40 12.28 -4.68
CA GLU A 57 17.78 13.48 -5.25
C GLU A 57 17.24 14.33 -4.11
N THR A 58 17.41 15.64 -4.20
CA THR A 58 17.23 16.57 -3.08
C THR A 58 15.78 16.70 -2.57
N ARG A 59 14.79 16.13 -3.26
CA ARG A 59 13.38 16.39 -2.94
C ARG A 59 12.64 15.17 -2.41
N ARG A 60 12.08 15.34 -1.22
CA ARG A 60 11.31 14.33 -0.50
C ARG A 60 9.81 14.50 -0.74
N PHE A 61 9.09 13.39 -0.80
CA PHE A 61 7.64 13.38 -1.07
C PHE A 61 6.90 12.34 -0.24
N TYR A 62 5.66 12.65 0.12
CA TYR A 62 4.74 11.73 0.77
C TYR A 62 3.98 10.89 -0.27
N ALA A 63 3.93 9.58 -0.06
CA ALA A 63 3.12 8.65 -0.85
C ALA A 63 2.48 7.56 0.04
N CYS A 64 1.53 6.83 -0.53
CA CYS A 64 0.77 5.79 0.18
C CYS A 64 1.69 4.69 0.72
N SER A 65 1.47 4.31 1.98
CA SER A 65 2.19 3.23 2.66
C SER A 65 1.73 1.83 2.23
N ALA A 66 0.44 1.69 1.88
CA ALA A 66 -0.19 0.41 1.56
C ALA A 66 -0.27 0.09 0.06
N CYS A 67 -0.26 1.11 -0.81
CA CYS A 67 -0.47 0.96 -2.25
C CYS A 67 0.67 1.61 -3.03
N ARG A 68 1.44 0.81 -3.77
CA ARG A 68 2.51 1.32 -4.66
C ARG A 68 2.00 1.74 -6.03
N ASP A 69 0.92 1.12 -6.52
CA ASP A 69 0.29 1.50 -7.79
C ASP A 69 -0.54 2.77 -7.61
N ARG A 70 -0.27 3.78 -8.45
CA ARG A 70 -0.99 5.06 -8.46
C ARG A 70 -2.45 4.93 -8.89
N LYS A 71 -2.83 3.81 -9.53
CA LYS A 71 -4.22 3.49 -9.87
C LYS A 71 -5.05 3.17 -8.64
N ASP A 72 -4.45 2.50 -7.65
CA ASP A 72 -5.12 2.13 -6.40
C ASP A 72 -5.09 3.27 -5.38
N CYS A 73 -3.97 4.01 -5.32
CA CYS A 73 -3.88 5.24 -4.54
C CYS A 73 -3.00 6.27 -5.23
N ASN A 74 -3.59 7.36 -5.69
CA ASN A 74 -2.87 8.43 -6.37
C ASN A 74 -2.32 9.52 -5.43
N PHE A 75 -2.23 9.23 -4.12
CA PHE A 75 -1.74 10.21 -3.15
C PHE A 75 -0.29 10.57 -3.44
N PHE A 76 -0.04 11.87 -3.59
CA PHE A 76 1.29 12.44 -3.75
C PHE A 76 1.32 13.87 -3.19
N GLN A 77 2.36 14.22 -2.45
CA GLN A 77 2.60 15.57 -1.94
C GLN A 77 4.09 15.77 -1.70
N TRP A 78 4.67 16.89 -2.10
CA TRP A 78 6.06 17.19 -1.72
C TRP A 78 6.14 17.61 -0.25
N GLU A 79 7.23 17.27 0.44
CA GLU A 79 7.42 17.61 1.86
C GLU A 79 7.29 19.13 2.11
N ASP A 80 7.83 19.92 1.19
CA ASP A 80 7.86 21.38 1.22
C ASP A 80 6.61 22.05 0.60
N GLU A 81 5.65 21.27 0.08
CA GLU A 81 4.45 21.80 -0.55
C GLU A 81 3.45 22.34 0.49
N LYS A 82 3.23 23.66 0.47
CA LYS A 82 2.15 24.30 1.22
C LYS A 82 0.83 24.12 0.47
N LEU A 83 -0.14 23.46 1.11
CA LEU A 83 -1.47 23.24 0.54
C LEU A 83 -2.44 24.34 0.94
N SER A 84 -3.30 24.75 0.01
CA SER A 84 -4.44 25.61 0.32
C SER A 84 -5.49 24.85 1.13
N GLU A 85 -6.29 25.58 1.90
CA GLU A 85 -7.41 25.02 2.66
C GLU A 85 -8.40 24.24 1.77
N ALA A 86 -8.68 24.77 0.58
CA ALA A 86 -9.54 24.11 -0.41
C ALA A 86 -8.99 22.73 -0.82
N ARG A 87 -7.68 22.61 -1.00
CA ARG A 87 -7.04 21.33 -1.37
C ARG A 87 -7.03 20.34 -0.21
N LEU A 88 -6.83 20.82 1.02
CA LEU A 88 -6.97 20.00 2.23
C LEU A 88 -8.41 19.49 2.43
N ALA A 89 -9.40 20.35 2.23
CA ALA A 89 -10.82 19.97 2.33
C ALA A 89 -11.25 18.97 1.25
N ALA A 90 -10.78 19.16 0.01
CA ALA A 90 -11.02 18.23 -1.09
C ALA A 90 -10.41 16.85 -0.80
N ARG A 91 -9.18 16.82 -0.27
CA ARG A 91 -8.51 15.59 0.17
C ARG A 91 -9.31 14.89 1.26
N GLU A 92 -9.70 15.61 2.30
CA GLU A 92 -10.43 15.04 3.42
C GLU A 92 -11.78 14.46 2.96
N THR A 93 -12.48 15.16 2.06
CA THR A 93 -13.72 14.65 1.45
C THR A 93 -13.48 13.36 0.65
N HIS A 94 -12.40 13.30 -0.13
CA HIS A 94 -12.01 12.10 -0.85
C HIS A 94 -11.68 10.93 0.10
N ASN A 95 -10.87 11.19 1.13
CA ASN A 95 -10.48 10.20 2.14
C ASN A 95 -11.70 9.58 2.83
N ARG A 96 -12.69 10.41 3.19
CA ARG A 96 -13.97 9.94 3.76
C ARG A 96 -14.77 9.08 2.78
N ARG A 97 -14.86 9.49 1.51
CA ARG A 97 -15.61 8.75 0.49
C ARG A 97 -15.04 7.37 0.21
N CYS A 98 -13.73 7.23 0.33
CA CYS A 98 -13.02 5.96 0.13
C CYS A 98 -13.05 5.05 1.37
N GLN A 99 -13.64 5.48 2.49
CA GLN A 99 -13.76 4.62 3.66
C GLN A 99 -14.66 3.41 3.38
N PRO A 100 -14.38 2.25 4.01
CA PRO A 100 -15.24 1.08 3.91
C PRO A 100 -16.69 1.41 4.32
N PRO A 101 -17.69 0.80 3.66
CA PRO A 101 -19.11 1.09 3.95
C PRO A 101 -19.56 0.61 5.34
N LEU A 102 -18.79 -0.28 5.96
CA LEU A 102 -19.02 -0.78 7.31
C LEU A 102 -17.80 -0.46 8.18
N SER A 103 -18.07 0.16 9.33
CA SER A 103 -17.06 0.34 10.37
C SER A 103 -16.63 -1.00 10.97
N ARG A 104 -15.45 -1.03 11.60
CA ARG A 104 -14.95 -2.23 12.30
C ARG A 104 -15.95 -2.76 13.33
N ARG A 105 -16.58 -1.88 14.12
CA ARG A 105 -17.60 -2.26 15.11
C ARG A 105 -18.79 -2.95 14.46
N GLN A 106 -19.32 -2.38 13.36
CA GLN A 106 -20.42 -3.00 12.62
C GLN A 106 -20.03 -4.36 12.03
N CYS A 107 -18.80 -4.51 11.52
CA CYS A 107 -18.32 -5.81 11.04
C CYS A 107 -18.32 -6.87 12.15
N VAL A 108 -17.86 -6.52 13.36
CA VAL A 108 -17.87 -7.43 14.52
C VAL A 108 -19.30 -7.78 14.92
N GLU A 109 -20.18 -6.79 15.07
CA GLU A 109 -21.59 -7.02 15.44
C GLU A 109 -22.30 -7.92 14.41
N ARG A 110 -22.07 -7.68 13.11
CA ARG A 110 -22.60 -8.53 12.04
C ARG A 110 -22.07 -9.94 12.12
N TYR A 111 -20.76 -10.11 12.35
CA TYR A 111 -20.14 -11.42 12.46
C TYR A 111 -20.73 -12.23 13.61
N LEU A 112 -20.90 -11.62 14.79
CA LEU A 112 -21.50 -12.28 15.94
C LEU A 112 -22.93 -12.75 15.66
N LYS A 113 -23.78 -11.88 15.09
CA LYS A 113 -25.13 -12.28 14.66
C LYS A 113 -25.10 -13.38 13.60
N PHE A 114 -24.13 -13.34 12.68
CA PHE A 114 -24.03 -14.29 11.59
C PHE A 114 -23.67 -15.71 12.06
N ILE A 115 -22.78 -15.85 13.06
CA ILE A 115 -22.40 -17.17 13.59
C ILE A 115 -23.48 -17.82 14.46
N GLU A 116 -24.45 -17.06 14.95
CA GLU A 116 -25.62 -17.58 15.65
C GLU A 116 -26.65 -18.20 14.69
N LEU A 117 -26.59 -17.86 13.40
CA LEU A 117 -27.55 -18.37 12.41
C LEU A 117 -27.34 -19.87 12.15
N PRO A 118 -28.42 -20.62 11.82
CA PRO A 118 -28.32 -21.96 11.26
C PRO A 118 -27.49 -21.97 9.98
N LEU A 119 -26.78 -23.07 9.71
CA LEU A 119 -25.92 -23.21 8.53
C LEU A 119 -26.65 -22.93 7.20
N SER A 120 -27.94 -23.29 7.11
CA SER A 120 -28.79 -23.05 5.93
C SER A 120 -29.08 -21.56 5.66
N GLN A 121 -28.90 -20.70 6.67
CA GLN A 121 -29.18 -19.26 6.59
C GLN A 121 -27.91 -18.42 6.50
N ARG A 122 -26.73 -19.02 6.72
CA ARG A 122 -25.45 -18.32 6.54
C ARG A 122 -25.17 -18.15 5.06
N LYS A 123 -25.37 -16.94 4.56
CA LYS A 123 -25.20 -16.58 3.14
C LYS A 123 -24.07 -15.59 2.95
N PHE A 124 -23.31 -15.76 1.86
CA PHE A 124 -22.22 -14.87 1.46
C PHE A 124 -22.45 -14.40 0.03
N CYS A 125 -22.36 -13.09 -0.19
CA CYS A 125 -22.43 -12.49 -1.51
C CYS A 125 -21.03 -12.42 -2.14
N GLN A 126 -20.78 -13.18 -3.20
CA GLN A 126 -19.46 -13.16 -3.88
C GLN A 126 -19.20 -11.83 -4.60
N ARG A 127 -20.24 -11.19 -5.15
CA ARG A 127 -20.08 -9.90 -5.83
C ARG A 127 -19.69 -8.79 -4.85
N CYS A 128 -20.30 -8.78 -3.67
CA CYS A 128 -20.07 -7.73 -2.67
C CYS A 128 -19.00 -8.10 -1.65
N GLN A 129 -18.53 -9.35 -1.65
CA GLN A 129 -17.60 -9.89 -0.65
C GLN A 129 -18.09 -9.66 0.79
N GLN A 130 -19.39 -9.91 1.04
CA GLN A 130 -20.04 -9.63 2.33
C GLN A 130 -20.83 -10.81 2.87
N LEU A 131 -20.73 -11.01 4.19
CA LEU A 131 -21.66 -11.84 4.97
C LEU A 131 -23.03 -11.19 4.93
N LEU A 132 -24.09 -11.96 4.68
CA LEU A 132 -25.46 -11.44 4.63
C LEU A 132 -26.25 -11.87 5.85
N LEU A 133 -26.91 -10.90 6.51
CA LEU A 133 -27.91 -11.19 7.54
C LEU A 133 -29.29 -11.39 6.90
N PRO A 134 -30.22 -12.12 7.55
CA PRO A 134 -31.54 -12.45 6.99
C PRO A 134 -32.32 -11.24 6.45
N ASP A 135 -32.32 -10.13 7.17
CA ASP A 135 -33.08 -8.91 6.83
C ASP A 135 -32.61 -8.24 5.52
N GLU A 136 -31.45 -8.63 5.01
CA GLU A 136 -30.82 -7.98 3.86
C GLU A 136 -30.98 -8.77 2.58
N TRP A 137 -31.39 -10.04 2.65
CA TRP A 137 -31.38 -10.95 1.50
C TRP A 137 -32.12 -10.38 0.29
N GLY A 138 -33.22 -9.67 0.50
CA GLY A 138 -34.00 -9.05 -0.58
C GLY A 138 -33.21 -8.06 -1.43
N ARG A 139 -32.20 -7.39 -0.86
CA ARG A 139 -31.34 -6.44 -1.59
C ARG A 139 -30.30 -7.14 -2.48
N TYR A 140 -30.11 -8.44 -2.29
CA TYR A 140 -29.09 -9.24 -2.96
C TYR A 140 -29.69 -10.31 -3.89
N ASN A 141 -30.99 -10.24 -4.18
CA ASN A 141 -31.70 -11.21 -5.02
C ASN A 141 -31.09 -11.39 -6.42
N SER A 142 -30.49 -10.35 -6.99
CA SER A 142 -29.82 -10.38 -8.30
C SER A 142 -28.31 -10.69 -8.21
N HIS A 143 -27.77 -10.91 -7.02
CA HIS A 143 -26.34 -11.14 -6.81
C HIS A 143 -26.02 -12.63 -6.73
N ASN A 144 -24.76 -12.99 -6.99
CA ASN A 144 -24.29 -14.36 -6.79
C ASN A 144 -24.10 -14.64 -5.30
N ILE A 145 -25.03 -15.39 -4.72
CA ILE A 145 -25.03 -15.78 -3.30
C ILE A 145 -24.57 -17.24 -3.18
N LYS A 146 -23.66 -17.49 -2.25
CA LYS A 146 -23.24 -18.84 -1.84
C LYS A 146 -23.72 -19.14 -0.43
N LEU A 147 -24.07 -20.40 -0.18
CA LEU A 147 -24.26 -20.92 1.18
C LEU A 147 -22.88 -21.06 1.83
N TRP A 148 -22.77 -20.57 3.06
CA TRP A 148 -21.54 -20.60 3.85
C TRP A 148 -20.95 -22.00 4.02
N PHE A 149 -21.78 -23.05 3.99
CA PHE A 149 -21.30 -24.43 4.09
C PHE A 149 -20.19 -24.76 3.06
N TRP A 150 -20.23 -24.12 1.88
CA TRP A 150 -19.20 -24.23 0.84
C TRP A 150 -18.07 -23.21 0.98
N VAL A 151 -18.28 -22.16 1.78
CA VAL A 151 -17.28 -21.14 2.14
C VAL A 151 -16.75 -21.52 3.52
N CYS A 152 -15.98 -22.61 3.57
CA CYS A 152 -15.31 -23.05 4.80
C CYS A 152 -14.55 -21.86 5.42
N ILE A 153 -14.38 -21.82 6.76
CA ILE A 153 -13.60 -20.76 7.45
C ILE A 153 -12.25 -20.53 6.76
N HIS A 154 -11.66 -21.60 6.20
CA HIS A 154 -10.45 -21.58 5.39
C HIS A 154 -10.52 -20.63 4.18
N TYR A 155 -11.66 -20.58 3.48
CA TYR A 155 -11.85 -19.78 2.27
C TYR A 155 -11.85 -18.28 2.58
N ILE A 156 -12.34 -17.86 3.76
CA ILE A 156 -12.37 -16.43 4.13
C ILE A 156 -11.03 -15.95 4.67
N VAL A 157 -10.26 -16.82 5.32
CA VAL A 157 -8.87 -16.52 5.66
C VAL A 157 -7.99 -16.48 4.39
N GLN A 158 -8.32 -17.26 3.35
CA GLN A 158 -7.59 -17.30 2.07
C GLN A 158 -8.02 -16.26 1.04
N SER A 159 -9.18 -15.61 1.16
CA SER A 159 -9.60 -14.50 0.28
C SER A 159 -8.78 -13.20 0.44
N SER A 160 -7.75 -13.20 1.30
CA SER A 160 -6.74 -12.15 1.33
C SER A 160 -5.67 -12.44 0.27
N PRO A 161 -5.54 -11.65 -0.81
CA PRO A 161 -4.43 -11.81 -1.77
C PRO A 161 -3.04 -11.57 -1.16
N LEU A 162 -2.97 -11.13 0.10
CA LEU A 162 -1.74 -10.94 0.87
C LEU A 162 -1.24 -12.21 1.60
N CYS A 163 -1.98 -13.32 1.56
CA CYS A 163 -1.67 -14.52 2.36
C CYS A 163 -1.44 -15.79 1.53
N THR A 164 -1.13 -15.67 0.23
CA THR A 164 -0.86 -16.83 -0.64
C THR A 164 0.63 -17.15 -0.81
N SER A 165 1.54 -16.44 -0.12
CA SER A 165 2.99 -16.65 -0.22
C SER A 165 3.67 -17.05 1.10
N ARG A 166 3.04 -17.94 1.87
CA ARG A 166 3.76 -18.68 2.92
C ARG A 166 3.68 -20.17 2.64
N THR A 167 4.64 -20.66 1.86
CA THR A 167 5.07 -22.05 1.96
C THR A 167 5.64 -22.26 3.36
N PHE A 168 4.96 -23.04 4.17
CA PHE A 168 5.54 -23.55 5.43
C PHE A 168 6.58 -24.61 5.06
N PRO A 169 7.85 -24.49 5.52
CA PRO A 169 8.79 -25.59 5.42
C PRO A 169 8.33 -26.70 6.37
N SER A 170 8.13 -27.89 5.80
CA SER A 170 7.92 -29.13 6.54
C SER A 170 9.19 -29.49 7.32
N HIS A 171 9.07 -29.51 8.65
CA HIS A 171 9.98 -30.22 9.55
C HIS A 171 9.28 -31.48 10.06
#